data_AF-A6VQZ7-F1
#
_entry.id   AF-A6VQZ7-F1
#
_cell.length_a   1.000
_cell.length_b   1.000
_cell.length_c   1.000
_cell.angle_alpha   90.00
_cell.angle_beta   90.00
_cell.angle_gamma   90.00
#
_symmetry.space_group_name_H-M   'P 1'
#
loop_
_entity.id
_entity.type
_entity.pdbx_description
1 polymer ?
#
loop_
_entity_poly.entity_id
_entity_poly.type
_entity_poly.pdbx_seq_one_letter_code
_entity_poly.pdbx_strand_id
1 'polypeptide(L)'
;MKKFIFSTLLVACLTACSGGGGGGGTAETPDGTRIDLSHSPKGDIVAKTTDGEFYGKNHDDSFYGVWINDTKTIKEVRYQGTPATNLPSGSATYIGTAYWVDGITGLPSKGGRTVLNADFSQKTIDGKIEFNMLNDGRLQDITLHKTQLNGAKFDGVATTISQTGTYEGGLFGKDAKEAAGIATFNDSSYNTAFGGIRY
;
A
#
# COMPACT_ATOMS: atom_id res chain seq x y z
N MET A 1 -20.23 -36.77 -33.39
CA MET A 1 -21.37 -36.09 -32.73
C MET A 1 -20.91 -35.80 -31.30
N LYS A 2 -20.90 -34.60 -30.72
CA LYS A 2 -21.40 -33.26 -31.01
C LYS A 2 -20.23 -32.26 -30.89
N LYS A 3 -20.25 -31.25 -31.76
CA LYS A 3 -19.43 -30.04 -31.68
C LYS A 3 -20.13 -29.07 -30.71
N PHE A 4 -19.37 -28.36 -29.88
CA PHE A 4 -19.80 -27.09 -29.31
C PHE A 4 -18.75 -26.03 -29.66
N ILE A 5 -19.23 -25.03 -30.39
CA ILE A 5 -18.55 -23.80 -30.82
C ILE A 5 -19.19 -22.66 -30.00
N PHE A 6 -18.46 -21.54 -29.89
CA PHE A 6 -18.84 -20.20 -29.41
C PHE A 6 -18.50 -19.94 -27.93
N SER A 7 -17.89 -18.82 -27.52
CA SER A 7 -17.66 -17.54 -28.18
C SER A 7 -16.47 -16.81 -27.53
N THR A 8 -15.75 -16.07 -28.35
CA THR A 8 -14.86 -14.96 -28.02
C THR A 8 -15.55 -13.92 -27.14
N LEU A 9 -14.86 -13.39 -26.13
CA LEU A 9 -15.08 -12.01 -25.69
C LEU A 9 -13.74 -11.28 -25.57
N LEU A 10 -13.75 -10.10 -26.18
CA LEU A 10 -12.66 -9.19 -26.46
C LEU A 10 -12.61 -8.11 -25.36
N VAL A 11 -11.42 -7.83 -24.85
CA VAL A 11 -10.87 -6.53 -24.38
C VAL A 11 -11.70 -5.66 -23.43
N ALA A 12 -11.10 -5.31 -22.28
CA ALA A 12 -11.07 -3.94 -21.79
C ALA A 12 -9.85 -3.72 -20.87
N CYS A 13 -8.84 -3.01 -21.38
CA CYS A 13 -7.89 -2.30 -20.52
C CYS A 13 -8.69 -1.27 -19.73
N LEU A 14 -8.93 -1.52 -18.44
CA LEU A 14 -9.50 -0.49 -17.58
C LEU A 14 -8.39 0.43 -17.11
N THR A 15 -8.26 1.52 -17.87
CA THR A 15 -7.62 2.76 -17.42
C THR A 15 -8.27 3.19 -16.11
N ALA A 16 -7.52 3.11 -15.01
CA ALA A 16 -7.91 3.70 -13.74
C ALA A 16 -7.83 5.23 -13.83
N CYS A 17 -8.90 5.83 -14.36
CA CYS A 17 -9.20 7.24 -14.19
C CYS A 17 -10.08 7.39 -12.94
N SER A 18 -9.51 7.82 -11.82
CA SER A 18 -10.28 8.41 -10.73
C SER A 18 -9.83 9.87 -10.56
N GLY A 19 -10.59 10.76 -11.18
CA GLY A 19 -10.46 12.20 -11.02
C GLY A 19 -11.40 12.71 -9.92
N GLY A 20 -10.85 13.57 -9.06
CA GLY A 20 -11.50 14.79 -8.55
C GLY A 20 -12.41 14.68 -7.32
N GLY A 21 -11.94 15.25 -6.20
CA GLY A 21 -12.77 15.67 -5.07
C GLY A 21 -12.15 15.31 -3.71
N GLY A 22 -11.77 16.31 -2.92
CA GLY A 22 -10.89 16.19 -1.75
C GLY A 22 -11.34 15.25 -0.62
N GLY A 23 -10.36 14.60 0.00
CA GLY A 23 -10.50 13.65 1.12
C GLY A 23 -10.11 12.22 0.72
N GLY A 24 -9.47 11.49 1.64
CA GLY A 24 -8.97 10.11 1.43
C GLY A 24 -9.99 9.22 0.71
N GLY A 25 -9.63 8.74 -0.48
CA GLY A 25 -10.56 8.08 -1.40
C GLY A 25 -11.03 6.69 -0.96
N THR A 26 -12.00 6.12 -1.69
CA THR A 26 -12.58 4.79 -1.43
C THR A 26 -11.83 3.63 -2.12
N ALA A 27 -11.36 2.61 -1.42
CA ALA A 27 -10.76 1.39 -2.03
C ALA A 27 -11.77 0.25 -2.14
N GLU A 28 -11.85 -0.42 -3.28
CA GLU A 28 -12.68 -1.61 -3.43
C GLU A 28 -11.91 -2.86 -3.01
N THR A 29 -12.45 -3.59 -2.03
CA THR A 29 -11.96 -4.90 -1.60
C THR A 29 -12.45 -6.00 -2.55
N PRO A 30 -11.87 -7.22 -2.53
CA PRO A 30 -12.24 -8.29 -3.46
C PRO A 30 -13.71 -8.72 -3.36
N ASP A 31 -14.33 -8.47 -2.22
CA ASP A 31 -15.77 -8.66 -1.98
C ASP A 31 -16.65 -7.54 -2.56
N GLY A 32 -16.05 -6.53 -3.21
CA GLY A 32 -16.74 -5.36 -3.75
C GLY A 32 -17.05 -4.27 -2.73
N THR A 33 -16.65 -4.43 -1.45
CA THR A 33 -16.86 -3.40 -0.43
C THR A 33 -15.94 -2.21 -0.68
N ARG A 34 -16.47 -0.99 -0.57
CA ARG A 34 -15.64 0.21 -0.61
C ARG A 34 -15.21 0.60 0.80
N ILE A 35 -13.91 0.56 1.07
CA ILE A 35 -13.29 1.11 2.27
C ILE A 35 -13.19 2.62 2.08
N ASP A 36 -14.09 3.38 2.71
CA ASP A 36 -14.04 4.85 2.81
C ASP A 36 -13.66 5.26 4.24
N LEU A 37 -12.46 5.82 4.38
CA LEU A 37 -11.93 6.25 5.69
C LEU A 37 -11.90 7.77 5.84
N SER A 38 -12.53 8.52 4.92
CA SER A 38 -12.59 9.98 4.95
C SER A 38 -13.18 10.51 6.27
N HIS A 39 -14.16 9.79 6.83
CA HIS A 39 -14.85 10.14 8.08
C HIS A 39 -14.41 9.30 9.29
N SER A 40 -13.46 8.38 9.10
CA SER A 40 -12.93 7.56 10.18
C SER A 40 -11.90 8.32 11.01
N PRO A 41 -11.70 7.95 12.29
CA PRO A 41 -10.59 8.47 13.08
C PRO A 41 -9.25 8.34 12.34
N LYS A 42 -8.37 9.31 12.55
CA LYS A 42 -7.00 9.26 12.05
C LYS A 42 -6.14 8.46 13.02
N GLY A 43 -5.05 7.89 12.50
CA GLY A 43 -4.16 7.03 13.27
C GLY A 43 -4.35 5.56 12.91
N ASP A 44 -4.09 4.69 13.89
CA ASP A 44 -4.25 3.26 13.70
C ASP A 44 -5.74 2.91 13.80
N ILE A 45 -6.24 2.15 12.84
CA ILE A 45 -7.66 1.85 12.72
C ILE A 45 -7.91 0.37 12.47
N VAL A 46 -9.11 -0.04 12.90
CA VAL A 46 -9.75 -1.27 12.48
C VAL A 46 -11.11 -0.88 11.91
N ALA A 47 -11.39 -1.23 10.66
CA ALA A 47 -12.64 -0.91 9.99
C ALA A 47 -13.32 -2.20 9.51
N LYS A 48 -14.59 -2.37 9.87
CA LYS A 48 -15.43 -3.45 9.31
C LYS A 48 -15.76 -3.15 7.85
N THR A 49 -15.66 -4.18 7.03
CA THR A 49 -16.17 -4.24 5.65
C THR A 49 -17.31 -5.26 5.58
N THR A 50 -17.94 -5.45 4.42
CA THR A 50 -19.06 -6.39 4.29
C THR A 50 -18.62 -7.82 4.61
N ASP A 51 -17.47 -8.26 4.10
CA ASP A 51 -16.99 -9.64 4.27
C ASP A 51 -15.63 -9.72 4.98
N GLY A 52 -15.28 -8.76 5.82
CA GLY A 52 -13.98 -8.76 6.48
C GLY A 52 -13.65 -7.52 7.30
N GLU A 53 -12.36 -7.36 7.56
CA GLU A 53 -11.81 -6.30 8.39
C GLU A 53 -10.54 -5.72 7.77
N PHE A 54 -10.46 -4.40 7.77
CA PHE A 54 -9.25 -3.67 7.43
C PHE A 54 -8.52 -3.22 8.70
N TYR A 55 -7.23 -3.48 8.77
CA TYR A 55 -6.33 -3.09 9.84
C TYR A 55 -5.21 -2.23 9.25
N GLY A 56 -5.05 -1.00 9.71
CA GLY A 56 -4.07 -0.13 9.08
C GLY A 56 -3.92 1.24 9.69
N LYS A 57 -3.32 2.13 8.91
CA LYS A 57 -3.16 3.55 9.21
C LYS A 57 -4.10 4.35 8.33
N ASN A 58 -4.83 5.28 8.95
CA ASN A 58 -5.58 6.33 8.26
C ASN A 58 -4.93 7.68 8.54
N HIS A 59 -4.44 8.34 7.50
CA HIS A 59 -3.96 9.71 7.51
C HIS A 59 -5.01 10.64 6.88
N ASP A 60 -4.68 11.92 6.69
CA ASP A 60 -5.66 12.90 6.19
C ASP A 60 -5.99 12.63 4.72
N ASP A 61 -4.96 12.33 3.93
CA ASP A 61 -5.07 12.15 2.48
C ASP A 61 -4.80 10.72 2.01
N SER A 62 -4.38 9.81 2.89
CA SER A 62 -4.02 8.43 2.54
C SER A 62 -4.36 7.42 3.62
N PHE A 63 -4.48 6.16 3.23
CA PHE A 63 -4.50 5.02 4.13
C PHE A 63 -3.72 3.85 3.56
N TYR A 64 -3.28 2.97 4.44
CA TYR A 64 -2.61 1.73 4.07
C TYR A 64 -2.70 0.70 5.20
N GLY A 65 -2.70 -0.58 4.86
CA GLY A 65 -2.92 -1.64 5.83
C GLY A 65 -3.14 -3.01 5.20
N VAL A 66 -3.67 -3.91 6.00
CA VAL A 66 -4.08 -5.24 5.58
C VAL A 66 -5.60 -5.39 5.66
N TRP A 67 -6.19 -6.00 4.64
CA TRP A 67 -7.56 -6.48 4.66
C TRP A 67 -7.56 -7.99 4.82
N ILE A 68 -8.42 -8.50 5.69
CA ILE A 68 -8.61 -9.93 5.93
C ILE A 68 -10.11 -10.22 5.87
N ASN A 69 -10.50 -11.21 5.07
CA ASN A 69 -11.90 -11.62 5.00
C ASN A 69 -12.34 -12.35 6.28
N ASP A 70 -13.65 -12.45 6.53
CA ASP A 70 -14.20 -13.03 7.77
C ASP A 70 -13.81 -14.50 7.99
N THR A 71 -13.64 -15.27 6.90
CA THR A 71 -13.14 -16.65 6.96
C THR A 71 -11.63 -16.75 7.16
N LYS A 72 -10.91 -15.62 7.13
CA LYS A 72 -9.45 -15.48 7.29
C LYS A 72 -8.61 -16.22 6.23
N THR A 73 -9.23 -16.53 5.10
CA THR A 73 -8.61 -17.25 3.97
C THR A 73 -8.03 -16.29 2.93
N ILE A 74 -8.56 -15.07 2.82
CA ILE A 74 -8.06 -14.04 1.92
C ILE A 74 -7.41 -12.94 2.76
N LYS A 75 -6.17 -12.59 2.40
CA LYS A 75 -5.31 -11.66 3.11
C LYS A 75 -4.59 -10.81 2.09
N GLU A 76 -4.78 -9.50 2.17
CA GLU A 76 -4.24 -8.59 1.17
C GLU A 76 -3.71 -7.32 1.81
N VAL A 77 -2.60 -6.82 1.28
CA VAL A 77 -2.10 -5.49 1.59
C VAL A 77 -2.79 -4.49 0.68
N ARG A 78 -3.14 -3.33 1.22
CA ARG A 78 -3.89 -2.29 0.51
C ARG A 78 -3.32 -0.92 0.86
N TYR A 79 -3.38 -0.01 -0.09
CA TYR A 79 -3.15 1.42 0.12
C TYR A 79 -4.03 2.22 -0.82
N GLN A 80 -4.35 3.45 -0.42
CA GLN A 80 -5.03 4.42 -1.26
C GLN A 80 -4.85 5.82 -0.70
N GLY A 81 -5.08 6.84 -1.52
CA GLY A 81 -5.21 8.20 -1.04
C GLY A 81 -5.62 9.15 -2.16
N THR A 82 -5.75 10.42 -1.83
CA THR A 82 -5.91 11.53 -2.77
C THR A 82 -4.55 11.86 -3.37
N PRO A 83 -4.28 11.55 -4.66
CA PRO A 83 -2.95 11.73 -5.23
C PRO A 83 -2.52 13.19 -5.18
N ALA A 84 -1.25 13.44 -4.85
CA ALA A 84 -0.69 14.78 -4.89
C ALA A 84 -0.73 15.32 -6.33
N THR A 85 -1.39 16.46 -6.55
CA THR A 85 -1.44 17.10 -7.87
C THR A 85 -0.21 17.94 -8.17
N ASN A 86 0.49 18.42 -7.13
CA ASN A 86 1.71 19.21 -7.23
C ASN A 86 2.77 18.61 -6.30
N LEU A 87 3.91 18.23 -6.89
CA LEU A 87 5.08 17.80 -6.12
C LEU A 87 5.93 19.03 -5.75
N PRO A 88 6.49 19.08 -4.53
CA PRO A 88 7.37 20.17 -4.14
C PRO A 88 8.73 20.04 -4.85
N SER A 89 9.56 21.08 -4.77
CA SER A 89 10.95 21.03 -5.23
C SER A 89 11.88 20.39 -4.18
N GLY A 90 13.06 19.95 -4.60
CA GLY A 90 14.09 19.44 -3.69
C GLY A 90 13.86 17.97 -3.35
N SER A 91 14.06 17.60 -2.09
CA SER A 91 13.87 16.24 -1.57
C SER A 91 13.02 16.25 -0.30
N ALA A 92 12.47 15.09 0.03
CA ALA A 92 11.68 14.86 1.22
C ALA A 92 11.90 13.46 1.77
N THR A 93 11.83 13.34 3.09
CA THR A 93 11.83 12.05 3.77
C THR A 93 10.46 11.83 4.42
N TYR A 94 9.88 10.66 4.21
CA TYR A 94 8.63 10.24 4.85
C TYR A 94 8.96 9.18 5.89
N ILE A 95 8.43 9.36 7.09
CA ILE A 95 8.63 8.44 8.21
C ILE A 95 7.28 7.90 8.66
N GLY A 96 7.21 6.59 8.87
CA GLY A 96 6.02 5.95 9.39
C GLY A 96 6.25 4.51 9.81
N THR A 97 5.17 3.73 9.75
CA THR A 97 5.11 2.34 10.21
C THR A 97 4.50 1.46 9.13
N ALA A 98 4.65 0.14 9.30
CA ALA A 98 4.16 -0.86 8.37
C ALA A 98 3.13 -1.80 9.02
N TYR A 99 2.34 -2.44 8.17
CA TYR A 99 1.32 -3.43 8.50
C TYR A 99 1.46 -4.64 7.60
N TRP A 100 1.31 -5.84 8.16
CA TRP A 100 1.37 -7.11 7.41
C TRP A 100 0.48 -8.14 8.09
N VAL A 101 0.32 -9.30 7.46
CA VAL A 101 -0.26 -10.47 8.12
C VAL A 101 0.87 -11.37 8.57
N ASP A 102 0.96 -11.60 9.87
CA ASP A 102 2.02 -12.42 10.46
C ASP A 102 1.97 -13.86 9.94
N GLY A 103 3.11 -14.35 9.46
CA GLY A 103 3.20 -15.67 8.83
C GLY A 103 2.98 -16.84 9.79
N ILE A 104 3.15 -16.64 11.10
CA ILE A 104 3.04 -17.69 12.12
C ILE A 104 1.61 -17.74 12.66
N THR A 105 1.09 -16.59 13.07
CA THR A 105 -0.24 -16.48 13.71
C THR A 105 -1.36 -16.30 12.71
N GLY A 106 -1.05 -15.82 11.49
CA GLY A 106 -2.04 -15.47 10.48
C GLY A 106 -2.89 -14.25 10.81
N LEU A 107 -2.49 -13.47 11.83
CA LEU A 107 -3.20 -12.28 12.30
C LEU A 107 -2.55 -10.99 11.75
N PRO A 108 -3.29 -9.88 11.69
CA PRO A 108 -2.71 -8.57 11.41
C PRO A 108 -1.64 -8.23 12.44
N SER A 109 -0.52 -7.72 11.95
CA SER A 109 0.58 -7.18 12.74
C SER A 109 0.95 -5.79 12.27
N LYS A 110 1.53 -5.02 13.19
CA LYS A 110 1.98 -3.65 13.01
C LYS A 110 3.35 -3.50 13.61
N GLY A 111 4.19 -2.68 12.99
CA GLY A 111 5.52 -2.40 13.47
C GLY A 111 6.41 -1.92 12.34
N GLY A 112 7.71 -2.03 12.55
CA GLY A 112 8.72 -1.62 11.61
C GLY A 112 8.75 -0.10 11.39
N ARG A 113 9.94 0.41 11.08
CA ARG A 113 10.17 1.80 10.74
C ARG A 113 10.25 1.95 9.23
N THR A 114 9.23 2.54 8.63
CA THR A 114 9.24 2.92 7.22
C THR A 114 9.98 4.24 7.05
N VAL A 115 10.93 4.28 6.12
CA VAL A 115 11.60 5.48 5.65
C VAL A 115 11.56 5.49 4.13
N LEU A 116 10.91 6.50 3.53
CA LEU A 116 10.95 6.75 2.09
C LEU A 116 11.68 8.06 1.82
N ASN A 117 12.56 8.08 0.82
CA ASN A 117 13.27 9.27 0.39
C ASN A 117 12.85 9.60 -1.04
N ALA A 118 12.09 10.68 -1.20
CA ALA A 118 11.75 11.22 -2.50
C ALA A 118 12.72 12.34 -2.87
N ASP A 119 13.34 12.26 -4.04
CA ASP A 119 14.04 13.36 -4.67
C ASP A 119 13.19 13.84 -5.85
N PHE A 120 12.51 14.97 -5.66
CA PHE A 120 11.64 15.55 -6.68
C PHE A 120 12.40 16.22 -7.81
N SER A 121 13.66 16.58 -7.57
CA SER A 121 14.54 17.20 -8.58
C SER A 121 15.02 16.14 -9.56
N GLN A 122 15.42 14.97 -9.04
CA GLN A 122 15.80 13.80 -9.83
C GLN A 122 14.61 12.93 -10.24
N LYS A 123 13.42 13.20 -9.69
CA LYS A 123 12.20 12.40 -9.84
C LYS A 123 12.42 10.95 -9.46
N THR A 124 13.13 10.70 -8.36
CA THR A 124 13.37 9.34 -7.87
C THR A 124 12.81 9.14 -6.48
N ILE A 125 12.53 7.89 -6.14
CA ILE A 125 12.20 7.49 -4.78
C ILE A 125 12.86 6.17 -4.43
N ASP A 126 13.32 6.04 -3.19
CA ASP A 126 13.79 4.81 -2.58
C ASP A 126 13.31 4.74 -1.13
N GLY A 127 13.57 3.62 -0.47
CA GLY A 127 13.29 3.51 0.94
C GLY A 127 13.63 2.18 1.57
N LYS A 128 13.20 2.04 2.82
CA LYS A 128 13.35 0.83 3.60
C LYS A 128 12.26 0.70 4.66
N ILE A 129 12.00 -0.52 5.06
CA ILE A 129 11.17 -0.87 6.21
C ILE A 129 12.08 -1.68 7.14
N GLU A 130 12.49 -1.07 8.25
CA GLU A 130 13.38 -1.68 9.23
C GLU A 130 12.56 -2.35 10.33
N PHE A 131 12.71 -3.65 10.53
CA PHE A 131 12.01 -4.39 11.56
C PHE A 131 12.93 -4.72 12.73
N ASN A 132 12.35 -4.79 13.91
CA ASN A 132 13.00 -5.27 15.12
C ASN A 132 12.34 -6.56 15.58
N MET A 133 13.09 -7.66 15.65
CA MET A 133 12.53 -8.96 16.03
C MET A 133 11.84 -8.96 17.40
N LEU A 134 12.36 -8.22 18.39
CA LEU A 134 11.81 -8.19 19.74
C LEU A 134 10.47 -7.46 19.82
N ASN A 135 10.28 -6.43 18.98
CA ASN A 135 9.09 -5.57 19.04
C ASN A 135 8.08 -5.88 17.94
N ASP A 136 8.56 -6.24 16.75
CA ASP A 136 7.75 -6.42 15.56
C ASP A 136 7.54 -7.89 15.20
N GLY A 137 8.30 -8.83 15.78
CA GLY A 137 8.20 -10.26 15.45
C GLY A 137 8.72 -10.62 14.05
N ARG A 138 9.35 -9.68 13.34
CA ARG A 138 9.89 -9.86 11.98
C ARG A 138 11.39 -9.61 11.94
N LEU A 139 12.11 -10.53 11.30
CA LEU A 139 13.58 -10.55 11.27
C LEU A 139 14.20 -9.85 10.05
N GLN A 140 13.44 -9.72 8.96
CA GLN A 140 13.98 -9.29 7.68
C GLN A 140 13.44 -7.94 7.28
N ASP A 141 14.34 -6.97 7.24
CA ASP A 141 14.11 -5.66 6.63
C ASP A 141 13.70 -5.81 5.16
N ILE A 142 12.92 -4.84 4.70
CA ILE A 142 12.60 -4.68 3.28
C ILE A 142 13.36 -3.46 2.77
N THR A 143 14.17 -3.67 1.74
CA THR A 143 14.75 -2.58 0.92
C THR A 143 13.81 -2.30 -0.25
N LEU A 144 13.43 -1.04 -0.42
CA LEU A 144 12.69 -0.54 -1.57
C LEU A 144 13.71 0.15 -2.50
N HIS A 145 14.09 -0.55 -3.57
CA HIS A 145 15.15 -0.07 -4.46
C HIS A 145 14.73 1.19 -5.19
N LYS A 146 15.72 2.05 -5.46
CA LYS A 146 15.49 3.31 -6.16
C LYS A 146 14.77 3.10 -7.48
N THR A 147 13.68 3.84 -7.67
CA THR A 147 12.88 3.87 -8.90
C THR A 147 12.54 5.30 -9.30
N GLN A 148 11.90 5.46 -10.45
CA GLN A 148 11.42 6.74 -10.97
C GLN A 148 10.02 7.06 -10.44
N LEU A 149 9.80 8.34 -10.15
CA LEU A 149 8.49 8.91 -9.89
C LEU A 149 7.78 9.18 -11.24
N ASN A 150 6.61 8.58 -11.42
CA ASN A 150 5.71 8.90 -12.53
C ASN A 150 4.56 9.77 -12.00
N GLY A 151 4.79 11.09 -12.01
CA GLY A 151 3.95 12.01 -11.26
C GLY A 151 4.00 11.66 -9.77
N ALA A 152 2.85 11.52 -9.13
CA ALA A 152 2.74 11.14 -7.73
C ALA A 152 2.80 9.62 -7.48
N LYS A 153 3.04 8.79 -8.49
CA LYS A 153 3.09 7.33 -8.36
C LYS A 153 4.50 6.79 -8.49
N PHE A 154 4.75 5.64 -7.88
CA PHE A 154 5.99 4.91 -8.02
C PHE A 154 5.76 3.41 -7.95
N ASP A 155 6.62 2.68 -8.65
CA ASP A 155 6.68 1.22 -8.62
C ASP A 155 8.13 0.77 -8.88
N GLY A 156 8.54 -0.32 -8.26
CA GLY A 156 9.93 -0.77 -8.32
C GLY A 156 10.16 -2.14 -7.69
N VAL A 157 11.43 -2.47 -7.49
CA VAL A 157 11.86 -3.75 -6.92
C VAL A 157 11.98 -3.64 -5.40
N ALA A 158 11.45 -4.62 -4.69
CA ALA A 158 11.62 -4.77 -3.25
C ALA A 158 12.43 -6.04 -2.95
N THR A 159 13.33 -5.99 -1.97
CA THR A 159 14.09 -7.18 -1.56
C THR A 159 14.16 -7.28 -0.05
N THR A 160 14.14 -8.51 0.44
CA THR A 160 14.66 -8.86 1.75
C THR A 160 15.98 -9.63 1.57
N ILE A 161 16.56 -10.16 2.65
CA ILE A 161 17.73 -11.05 2.55
C ILE A 161 17.41 -12.38 1.84
N SER A 162 16.13 -12.78 1.78
CA SER A 162 15.73 -14.10 1.24
C SER A 162 14.68 -14.04 0.12
N GLN A 163 14.09 -12.88 -0.14
CA GLN A 163 12.99 -12.71 -1.11
C GLN A 163 13.27 -11.55 -2.05
N THR A 164 12.85 -11.71 -3.30
CA THR A 164 12.72 -10.63 -4.27
C THR A 164 11.25 -10.47 -4.61
N GLY A 165 10.80 -9.22 -4.65
CA GLY A 165 9.44 -8.85 -4.94
C GLY A 165 9.38 -7.49 -5.62
N THR A 166 8.19 -6.91 -5.60
CA THR A 166 7.90 -5.59 -6.15
C THR A 166 7.32 -4.70 -5.06
N TYR A 167 7.40 -3.40 -5.26
CA TYR A 167 6.61 -2.46 -4.48
C TYR A 167 5.95 -1.46 -5.41
N GLU A 168 4.81 -0.94 -4.98
CA GLU A 168 4.13 0.18 -5.60
C GLU A 168 3.57 1.11 -4.54
N GLY A 169 3.35 2.36 -4.91
CA GLY A 169 2.81 3.35 -3.99
C GLY A 169 2.53 4.70 -4.64
N GLY A 170 2.14 5.63 -3.79
CA GLY A 170 1.89 7.00 -4.19
C GLY A 170 2.27 8.02 -3.14
N LEU A 171 2.36 9.26 -3.61
CA LEU A 171 2.46 10.48 -2.84
C LEU A 171 1.08 11.13 -2.80
N PHE A 172 0.65 11.51 -1.61
CA PHE A 172 -0.71 11.90 -1.34
C PHE A 172 -0.79 13.25 -0.64
N GLY A 173 -1.94 13.88 -0.82
CA GLY A 173 -2.26 15.13 -0.16
C GLY A 173 -1.59 16.35 -0.75
N LYS A 174 -1.93 17.49 -0.16
CA LYS A 174 -1.38 18.78 -0.58
C LYS A 174 0.14 18.77 -0.44
N ASP A 175 0.82 19.15 -1.51
CA ASP A 175 2.29 19.26 -1.59
C ASP A 175 3.01 17.94 -1.29
N ALA A 176 2.36 16.78 -1.51
CA ALA A 176 2.89 15.45 -1.18
C ALA A 176 3.31 15.34 0.30
N LYS A 177 2.37 15.58 1.22
CA LYS A 177 2.64 15.48 2.66
C LYS A 177 2.64 14.05 3.19
N GLU A 178 2.07 13.13 2.43
CA GLU A 178 1.92 11.74 2.83
C GLU A 178 2.42 10.82 1.72
N ALA A 179 2.88 9.63 2.11
CA ALA A 179 3.23 8.57 1.19
C ALA A 179 2.66 7.25 1.71
N ALA A 180 2.18 6.41 0.81
CA ALA A 180 1.66 5.10 1.15
C ALA A 180 1.88 4.12 -0.01
N GLY A 181 2.02 2.85 0.29
CA GLY A 181 2.29 1.82 -0.70
C GLY A 181 2.23 0.41 -0.13
N ILE A 182 2.52 -0.55 -0.99
CA ILE A 182 2.59 -1.97 -0.66
C ILE A 182 3.83 -2.59 -1.28
N ALA A 183 4.41 -3.56 -0.57
CA ALA A 183 5.44 -4.44 -1.07
C ALA A 183 4.86 -5.86 -1.14
N THR A 184 5.06 -6.53 -2.28
CA THR A 184 4.53 -7.86 -2.58
C THR A 184 5.64 -8.81 -2.98
N PHE A 185 5.63 -10.02 -2.42
CA PHE A 185 6.64 -11.04 -2.61
C PHE A 185 6.01 -12.37 -3.02
N ASN A 186 6.83 -13.29 -3.54
CA ASN A 186 6.38 -14.65 -3.86
C ASN A 186 5.84 -15.37 -2.63
N ASP A 187 6.52 -15.22 -1.49
CA ASP A 187 5.98 -15.61 -0.20
C ASP A 187 5.13 -14.47 0.36
N SER A 188 3.80 -14.64 0.27
CA SER A 188 2.83 -13.64 0.72
C SER A 188 2.93 -13.28 2.21
N SER A 189 3.59 -14.08 3.05
CA SER A 189 3.86 -13.72 4.46
C SER A 189 4.79 -12.51 4.60
N TYR A 190 5.51 -12.15 3.52
CA TYR A 190 6.34 -10.95 3.46
C TYR A 190 5.60 -9.73 2.91
N ASN A 191 4.38 -9.90 2.38
CA ASN A 191 3.60 -8.78 1.86
C ASN A 191 3.39 -7.75 2.96
N THR A 192 3.66 -6.49 2.64
CA THR A 192 3.69 -5.41 3.64
C THR A 192 3.07 -4.15 3.08
N ALA A 193 2.08 -3.60 3.77
CA ALA A 193 1.63 -2.24 3.54
C ALA A 193 2.49 -1.27 4.36
N PHE A 194 2.85 -0.14 3.76
CA PHE A 194 3.73 0.84 4.37
C PHE A 194 3.28 2.25 4.04
N GLY A 195 3.72 3.21 4.84
CA GLY A 195 3.50 4.61 4.56
C GLY A 195 4.18 5.50 5.60
N GLY A 196 4.01 6.80 5.44
CA GLY A 196 4.63 7.79 6.30
C GLY A 196 4.17 9.21 6.00
N ILE A 197 4.48 10.09 6.96
CA ILE A 197 4.26 11.52 6.85
C ILE A 197 5.60 12.18 6.55
N ARG A 198 5.57 13.21 5.70
CA ARG A 198 6.74 14.01 5.34
C ARG A 198 7.30 14.74 6.56
N TYR A 199 8.59 14.54 6.82
CA TYR A 199 9.38 15.24 7.83
C TYR A 199 10.03 16.50 7.25
#